data_AF-A0A838VYH9-F1
#
_entry.id   AF-A0A838VYH9-F1
#
_cell.length_a   1.000
_cell.length_b   1.000
_cell.length_c   1.000
_cell.angle_alpha   90.00
_cell.angle_beta   90.00
_cell.angle_gamma   90.00
#
_symmetry.space_group_name_H-M   'P 1'
#
loop_
_entity.id
_entity.type
_entity.pdbx_description
1 polymer ?
#
loop_
_entity_poly.entity_id
_entity_poly.type
_entity_poly.pdbx_seq_one_letter_code
_entity_poly.pdbx_strand_id
1 'polypeptide(L)'
;MDIHIEIISQKIVIVDEIPCAKGKITIGDFEKRFNIALEYWSIDDYKRQWKEGLERIKTHDKSCLVYYVQDPSKLPYIGWWRMYKIDNKVYVRNSIIFTHLYKNKIGDKRFTPETCYDFISDRNPKEKVSEWIVELD
;
A
#
# COMPACT_ATOMS: atom_id res chain seq x y z
N MET A 1 15.73 -8.91 -3.28
CA MET A 1 14.79 -7.77 -3.03
C MET A 1 14.74 -7.32 -1.56
N ASP A 2 15.19 -6.10 -1.29
CA ASP A 2 15.28 -5.51 0.06
C ASP A 2 14.03 -4.66 0.42
N ILE A 3 12.87 -5.33 0.52
CA ILE A 3 11.61 -4.73 0.99
C ILE A 3 11.03 -5.62 2.08
N HIS A 4 10.84 -5.07 3.27
CA HIS A 4 10.18 -5.74 4.38
C HIS A 4 9.02 -4.89 4.91
N ILE A 5 7.86 -5.48 5.12
CA ILE A 5 6.70 -4.82 5.72
C ILE A 5 6.10 -5.71 6.80
N GLU A 6 5.84 -5.13 7.97
CA GLU A 6 5.42 -5.89 9.14
C GLU A 6 4.48 -5.10 10.05
N ILE A 7 3.77 -5.84 10.90
CA ILE A 7 3.00 -5.28 12.00
C ILE A 7 3.87 -5.30 13.23
N ILE A 8 4.20 -4.12 13.75
CA ILE A 8 5.08 -3.95 14.91
C ILE A 8 4.31 -3.84 16.22
N SER A 9 3.00 -3.54 16.18
CA SER A 9 2.13 -3.62 17.35
C SER A 9 0.66 -3.79 16.95
N GLN A 10 0.01 -4.79 17.57
CA GLN A 10 -1.44 -5.00 17.43
C GLN A 10 -2.24 -4.31 18.54
N LYS A 11 -1.58 -3.56 19.44
CA LYS A 11 -2.29 -2.72 20.41
C LYS A 11 -3.07 -1.66 19.64
N ILE A 12 -4.40 -1.73 19.74
CA ILE A 12 -5.30 -0.80 19.06
C ILE A 12 -5.14 0.59 19.67
N VAL A 13 -4.90 1.57 18.80
CA VAL A 13 -4.97 3.00 19.12
C VAL A 13 -6.01 3.65 18.23
N ILE A 14 -6.77 4.60 18.76
CA ILE A 14 -7.70 5.38 17.95
C ILE A 14 -6.94 6.58 17.38
N VAL A 15 -6.95 6.74 16.06
CA VAL A 15 -6.36 7.87 15.34
C VAL A 15 -7.44 8.45 14.45
N ASP A 16 -7.82 9.71 14.69
CA ASP A 16 -8.91 10.39 13.96
C ASP A 16 -10.19 9.52 13.91
N GLU A 17 -10.59 9.00 15.07
CA GLU A 17 -11.75 8.10 15.24
C GLU A 17 -11.61 6.70 14.61
N ILE A 18 -10.47 6.39 13.98
CA ILE A 18 -10.22 5.09 13.34
C ILE A 18 -9.40 4.16 14.23
N PRO A 19 -9.87 2.94 14.52
CA PRO A 19 -9.06 1.93 15.20
C PRO A 19 -7.88 1.51 14.33
N CYS A 20 -6.67 1.66 14.86
CA CYS A 20 -5.43 1.41 14.14
C CYS A 20 -4.47 0.49 14.90
N ALA A 21 -3.82 -0.42 14.17
CA ALA A 21 -2.58 -1.05 14.60
C ALA A 21 -1.37 -0.21 14.14
N LYS A 22 -0.15 -0.63 14.51
CA LYS A 22 1.10 -0.01 14.05
C LYS A 22 1.86 -0.96 13.13
N GLY A 23 2.27 -0.44 11.98
CA GLY A 23 3.12 -1.14 11.02
C GLY A 23 4.41 -0.40 10.73
N LYS A 24 5.30 -1.10 10.05
CA LYS A 24 6.60 -0.60 9.62
C LYS A 24 6.93 -1.16 8.24
N ILE A 25 7.55 -0.34 7.41
CA ILE A 25 8.14 -0.78 6.15
C ILE A 25 9.61 -0.35 6.14
N THR A 26 10.45 -1.24 5.64
CA THR A 26 11.87 -1.03 5.36
C THR A 26 12.10 -1.25 3.87
N ILE A 27 12.77 -0.31 3.22
CA ILE A 27 13.09 -0.34 1.78
C ILE A 27 14.57 0.06 1.65
N GLY A 28 15.47 -0.90 1.50
CA GLY A 28 16.90 -0.59 1.63
C GLY A 28 17.24 -0.05 3.03
N ASP A 29 17.89 1.11 3.07
CA ASP A 29 18.24 1.85 4.29
C ASP A 29 17.09 2.70 4.85
N PHE A 30 16.00 2.86 4.10
CA PHE A 30 14.86 3.66 4.51
C PHE A 30 13.90 2.88 5.40
N GLU A 31 13.48 3.48 6.52
CA GLU A 31 12.43 2.96 7.40
C GLU A 31 11.29 3.97 7.54
N LYS A 32 10.04 3.48 7.51
CA LYS A 32 8.86 4.28 7.89
C LYS A 32 7.89 3.48 8.74
N ARG A 33 7.50 4.05 9.87
CA ARG A 33 6.38 3.58 10.70
C ARG A 33 5.08 4.21 10.22
N PHE A 34 3.97 3.47 10.31
CA PHE A 34 2.65 3.92 9.89
C PHE A 34 1.53 3.34 10.76
N ASN A 35 0.35 3.96 10.67
CA ASN A 35 -0.89 3.41 11.21
C ASN A 35 -1.51 2.45 10.19
N ILE A 36 -2.11 1.38 10.67
CA ILE A 36 -2.87 0.42 9.87
C ILE A 36 -4.34 0.56 10.26
N ALA A 37 -5.19 1.09 9.37
CA ALA A 37 -6.62 1.20 9.64
C ALA A 37 -7.29 -0.17 9.67
N LEU A 38 -8.07 -0.45 10.72
CA LEU A 38 -8.72 -1.74 10.97
C LEU A 38 -10.24 -1.69 10.89
N GLU A 39 -10.81 -0.61 10.36
CA GLU A 39 -12.27 -0.49 10.20
C GLU A 39 -12.82 -1.26 8.99
N TYR A 40 -12.00 -1.47 7.95
CA TYR A 40 -12.43 -2.09 6.68
C TYR A 40 -11.66 -3.37 6.33
N TRP A 41 -10.33 -3.38 6.53
CA TRP A 41 -9.50 -4.58 6.37
C TRP A 41 -9.04 -5.09 7.73
N SER A 42 -9.02 -6.41 7.90
CA SER A 42 -8.44 -7.04 9.08
C SER A 42 -6.91 -7.08 9.00
N ILE A 43 -6.25 -7.34 10.14
CA ILE A 43 -4.81 -7.61 10.19
C ILE A 43 -4.40 -8.73 9.24
N ASP A 44 -5.21 -9.79 9.13
CA ASP A 44 -4.89 -10.94 8.29
C ASP A 44 -5.07 -10.62 6.81
N ASP A 45 -6.00 -9.73 6.45
CA ASP A 45 -6.13 -9.21 5.09
C ASP A 45 -4.88 -8.44 4.67
N TYR A 46 -4.36 -7.54 5.53
CA TYR A 46 -3.11 -6.82 5.26
C TYR A 46 -1.93 -7.79 5.10
N LYS A 47 -1.76 -8.75 6.01
CA LYS A 47 -0.66 -9.73 5.92
C LYS A 47 -0.74 -10.57 4.65
N ARG A 48 -1.94 -11.04 4.28
CA ARG A 48 -2.18 -11.79 3.04
C ARG A 48 -1.84 -10.93 1.83
N GLN A 49 -2.35 -9.70 1.80
CA GLN A 49 -2.10 -8.75 0.71
C GLN A 49 -0.62 -8.40 0.58
N TRP A 50 0.10 -8.18 1.68
CA TRP A 50 1.54 -7.87 1.63
C TRP A 50 2.36 -9.04 1.10
N LYS A 51 2.07 -10.25 1.58
CA LYS A 51 2.74 -11.46 1.08
C LYS A 51 2.49 -11.62 -0.42
N GLU A 52 1.25 -11.53 -0.85
CA GLU A 52 0.90 -11.62 -2.27
C GLU A 52 1.54 -10.50 -3.08
N GLY A 53 1.52 -9.26 -2.59
CA GLY A 53 2.08 -8.11 -3.28
C GLY A 53 3.58 -8.23 -3.52
N LEU A 54 4.32 -8.73 -2.53
CA LEU A 54 5.76 -9.01 -2.64
C LEU A 54 6.07 -10.18 -3.60
N GLU A 55 5.23 -11.20 -3.68
CA GLU A 55 5.40 -12.28 -4.67
C GLU A 55 5.00 -11.82 -6.08
N ARG A 56 3.93 -11.02 -6.18
CA ARG A 56 3.41 -10.49 -7.44
C ARG A 56 4.44 -9.63 -8.15
N ILE A 57 5.17 -8.76 -7.44
CA ILE A 57 6.14 -7.86 -8.10
C ILE A 57 7.32 -8.60 -8.73
N LYS A 58 7.63 -9.82 -8.29
CA LYS A 58 8.68 -10.65 -8.91
C LYS A 58 8.27 -11.08 -10.32
N THR A 59 6.99 -11.37 -10.52
CA THR A 59 6.47 -11.94 -11.78
C THR A 59 5.73 -10.93 -12.67
N HIS A 60 5.19 -9.85 -12.09
CA HIS A 60 4.41 -8.83 -12.79
C HIS A 60 5.11 -7.47 -12.77
N ASP A 61 4.77 -6.60 -13.72
CA ASP A 61 5.38 -5.27 -13.83
C ASP A 61 4.92 -4.31 -12.71
N LYS A 62 3.79 -4.60 -12.07
CA LYS A 62 3.14 -3.73 -11.09
C LYS A 62 2.55 -4.51 -9.93
N SER A 63 2.70 -3.96 -8.73
CA SER A 63 2.12 -4.50 -7.49
C SER A 63 2.01 -3.39 -6.44
N CYS A 64 1.49 -3.69 -5.25
CA CYS A 64 1.44 -2.72 -4.15
C CYS A 64 1.45 -3.38 -2.77
N LEU A 65 1.74 -2.58 -1.74
CA LEU A 65 1.57 -2.94 -0.33
C LEU A 65 0.68 -1.88 0.32
N VAL A 66 -0.56 -2.24 0.61
CA VAL A 66 -1.57 -1.32 1.16
C VAL A 66 -1.39 -1.23 2.67
N TYR A 67 -1.32 -0.04 3.25
CA TYR A 67 -1.15 0.10 4.70
C TYR A 67 -2.31 0.81 5.38
N TYR A 68 -3.24 1.39 4.63
CA TYR A 68 -4.38 2.09 5.21
C TYR A 68 -5.55 2.05 4.23
N VAL A 69 -6.70 1.55 4.66
CA VAL A 69 -7.95 1.57 3.90
C VAL A 69 -9.08 1.96 4.85
N GLN A 70 -9.73 3.09 4.57
CA GLN A 70 -10.98 3.45 5.23
C GLN A 70 -12.18 2.85 4.52
N ASP A 71 -13.29 2.74 5.26
CA ASP A 71 -14.58 2.32 4.71
C ASP A 71 -14.99 3.25 3.55
N PRO A 72 -15.12 2.71 2.31
CA PRO A 72 -15.50 3.50 1.15
C PRO A 72 -16.86 4.18 1.25
N SER A 73 -17.76 3.70 2.12
CA SER A 73 -19.09 4.28 2.33
C SER A 73 -19.11 5.53 3.21
N LYS A 74 -17.99 5.81 3.91
CA LYS A 74 -17.83 6.97 4.79
C LYS A 74 -16.99 8.05 4.10
N LEU A 75 -15.69 8.05 4.40
CA LEU A 75 -14.71 8.99 3.90
C LEU A 75 -13.54 8.18 3.33
N PRO A 76 -13.62 7.69 2.08
CA PRO A 76 -12.57 6.85 1.53
C PRO A 76 -11.21 7.53 1.57
N TYR A 77 -10.24 6.83 2.11
CA TYR A 77 -8.83 7.19 2.10
C TYR A 77 -8.01 5.91 1.99
N ILE A 78 -7.08 5.87 1.03
CA ILE A 78 -6.20 4.73 0.84
C ILE A 78 -4.76 5.20 0.93
N GLY A 79 -3.98 4.57 1.81
CA GLY A 79 -2.53 4.65 1.86
C GLY A 79 -1.91 3.35 1.38
N TRP A 80 -0.99 3.45 0.41
CA TRP A 80 -0.31 2.30 -0.15
C TRP A 80 1.10 2.62 -0.65
N TRP A 81 1.90 1.58 -0.81
CA TRP A 81 3.19 1.60 -1.48
C TRP A 81 3.00 0.97 -2.86
N ARG A 82 3.02 1.79 -3.92
CA ARG A 82 2.95 1.29 -5.31
C ARG A 82 4.32 0.80 -5.73
N MET A 83 4.40 -0.36 -6.36
CA MET A 83 5.64 -0.98 -6.79
C MET A 83 5.62 -1.16 -8.31
N TYR A 84 6.72 -0.80 -8.96
CA TYR A 84 6.90 -0.88 -10.41
C TYR A 84 8.20 -1.60 -10.72
N LYS A 85 8.12 -2.76 -11.39
CA LYS A 85 9.28 -3.49 -11.87
C LYS A 85 9.68 -2.96 -13.24
N ILE A 86 10.93 -2.54 -13.38
CA ILE A 86 11.54 -2.13 -14.65
C ILE A 86 12.92 -2.78 -14.69
N ASP A 87 13.12 -3.66 -15.65
CA ASP A 87 14.29 -4.55 -15.71
C ASP A 87 14.48 -5.30 -14.37
N ASN A 88 15.66 -5.19 -13.76
CA ASN A 88 15.99 -5.84 -12.49
C ASN A 88 15.71 -4.97 -11.25
N LYS A 89 14.99 -3.85 -11.42
CA LYS A 89 14.76 -2.87 -10.35
C LYS A 89 13.30 -2.75 -10.01
N VAL A 90 13.02 -2.53 -8.73
CA VAL A 90 11.68 -2.21 -8.23
C VAL A 90 11.67 -0.78 -7.70
N TYR A 91 10.83 0.05 -8.30
CA TYR A 91 10.56 1.42 -7.87
C TYR A 91 9.35 1.40 -6.92
N VAL A 92 9.56 1.80 -5.68
CA VAL A 92 8.56 1.79 -4.61
C VAL A 92 8.14 3.22 -4.30
N ARG A 93 6.86 3.57 -4.48
CA ARG A 93 6.30 4.92 -4.26
C ARG A 93 5.35 4.94 -3.08
N ASN A 94 5.57 5.84 -2.13
CA ASN A 94 4.55 6.11 -1.11
C ASN A 94 3.44 6.95 -1.74
N SER A 95 2.18 6.53 -1.60
CA SER A 95 1.08 7.20 -2.28
C SER A 95 -0.20 7.13 -1.47
N ILE A 96 -1.06 8.12 -1.72
CA ILE A 96 -2.35 8.26 -1.04
C ILE A 96 -3.41 8.56 -2.09
N ILE A 97 -4.56 7.89 -1.98
CA ILE A 97 -5.79 8.29 -2.67
C ILE A 97 -6.67 9.01 -1.65
N PHE A 98 -6.81 10.32 -1.84
CA PHE A 98 -7.72 11.14 -1.04
C PHE A 98 -9.17 10.94 -1.47
N THR A 99 -10.11 11.22 -0.57
CA THR A 99 -11.55 11.10 -0.77
C THR A 99 -12.05 11.75 -2.07
N HIS A 100 -11.63 12.98 -2.34
CA HIS A 100 -12.04 13.72 -3.54
C HIS A 100 -11.50 13.11 -4.86
N LEU A 101 -10.51 12.21 -4.79
CA LEU A 101 -9.98 11.47 -5.93
C LEU A 101 -10.51 10.04 -6.02
N TYR A 102 -11.19 9.54 -4.98
CA TYR A 102 -11.58 8.14 -4.90
C TYR A 102 -12.49 7.72 -6.06
N LYS A 103 -13.55 8.49 -6.34
CA LYS A 103 -14.47 8.19 -7.45
C LYS A 103 -13.75 8.18 -8.81
N ASN A 104 -12.77 9.05 -9.02
CA ASN A 104 -12.02 9.13 -10.27
C ASN A 104 -10.99 7.99 -10.42
N LYS A 105 -10.46 7.48 -9.31
CA LYS A 105 -9.40 6.46 -9.29
C LYS A 105 -9.93 5.04 -9.17
N ILE A 106 -10.94 4.85 -8.33
CA ILE A 106 -11.52 3.54 -7.99
C ILE A 106 -12.89 3.35 -8.67
N GLY A 107 -13.67 4.43 -8.82
CA GLY A 107 -15.03 4.35 -9.36
C GLY A 107 -15.99 3.67 -8.39
N ASP A 108 -16.88 2.85 -8.93
CA ASP A 108 -17.84 2.04 -8.17
C ASP A 108 -17.33 0.61 -7.86
N LYS A 109 -16.08 0.32 -8.23
CA LYS A 109 -15.44 -0.97 -7.95
C LYS A 109 -15.06 -1.06 -6.47
N ARG A 110 -15.00 -2.28 -5.94
CA ARG A 110 -14.53 -2.51 -4.57
C ARG A 110 -13.00 -2.52 -4.52
N PHE A 111 -12.44 -1.80 -3.56
CA PHE A 111 -11.02 -1.85 -3.24
C PHE A 111 -10.77 -2.90 -2.15
N THR A 112 -10.36 -4.09 -2.56
CA THR A 112 -10.20 -5.28 -1.69
C THR A 112 -8.75 -5.76 -1.71
N PRO A 113 -8.32 -6.63 -0.78
CA PRO A 113 -6.98 -7.22 -0.82
C PRO A 113 -6.65 -7.83 -2.18
N GLU A 114 -7.65 -8.45 -2.83
CA GLU A 114 -7.51 -9.16 -4.10
C GLU A 114 -7.57 -8.22 -5.33
N THR A 115 -8.35 -7.14 -5.26
CA THR A 115 -8.57 -6.22 -6.40
C THR A 115 -7.69 -4.98 -6.38
N CYS A 116 -6.95 -4.73 -5.30
CA CYS A 116 -6.17 -3.49 -5.13
C CYS A 116 -5.16 -3.24 -6.27
N TYR A 117 -4.64 -4.30 -6.90
CA TYR A 117 -3.66 -4.20 -7.99
C TYR A 117 -4.22 -3.58 -9.27
N ASP A 118 -5.53 -3.71 -9.52
CA ASP A 118 -6.19 -3.22 -10.74
C ASP A 118 -6.20 -1.69 -10.83
N PHE A 119 -6.00 -1.01 -9.70
CA PHE A 119 -6.05 0.45 -9.60
C PHE A 119 -4.68 1.11 -9.74
N ILE A 120 -3.62 0.32 -9.97
CA ILE A 120 -2.27 0.85 -10.13
C ILE A 120 -2.09 1.36 -11.57
N SER A 121 -2.11 2.68 -11.72
CA SER A 121 -1.73 3.34 -12.97
C SER A 121 -0.26 3.13 -13.30
N ASP A 122 0.10 3.20 -14.58
CA ASP A 122 1.49 3.15 -15.02
C ASP A 122 2.38 4.17 -14.32
N ARG A 123 3.67 3.83 -14.18
CA ARG A 123 4.65 4.72 -13.57
C ARG A 123 4.79 5.98 -14.44
N ASN A 124 4.48 7.13 -13.86
CA ASN A 124 4.77 8.42 -14.47
C ASN A 124 5.99 9.05 -13.78
N PRO A 125 7.15 9.18 -14.46
CA PRO A 125 8.34 9.81 -13.88
C PRO A 125 8.14 11.28 -13.47
N LYS A 126 7.14 11.96 -14.02
CA LYS A 126 6.82 13.37 -13.69
C LYS A 126 5.93 13.51 -12.44
N GLU A 127 5.41 12.41 -11.92
CA GLU A 127 4.61 12.41 -10.69
C GLU A 127 5.50 12.77 -9.49
N LYS A 128 5.13 13.82 -8.75
CA LYS A 128 5.87 14.28 -7.57
C LYS A 128 5.45 13.48 -6.33
N VAL A 129 6.09 12.34 -6.11
CA VAL A 129 5.92 11.48 -4.93
C VAL A 129 7.27 10.94 -4.47
N SER A 130 7.40 10.63 -3.18
CA SER A 130 8.58 9.94 -2.67
C SER A 130 8.71 8.55 -3.28
N GLU A 131 9.89 8.25 -3.82
CA GLU A 131 10.21 7.01 -4.52
C GLU A 131 11.55 6.47 -4.03
N TRP A 132 11.61 5.15 -3.85
CA TRP A 132 12.82 4.40 -3.50
C TRP A 132 13.05 3.32 -4.57
N ILE A 133 14.29 2.91 -4.74
CA ILE A 133 14.69 1.91 -5.73
C ILE A 133 15.43 0.80 -5.01
N VAL A 134 15.04 -0.44 -5.28
CA VAL A 134 15.75 -1.63 -4.81
C VAL A 134 16.02 -2.56 -5.99
N GLU A 135 17.08 -3.35 -5.90
CA GLU A 135 17.29 -4.47 -6.82
C GLU A 135 16.27 -5.59 -6.50
N LEU A 136 15.80 -6.26 -7.54
CA LEU A 136 14.91 -7.41 -7.42
C LEU A 136 15.66 -8.64 -6.89
N ASP A 137 16.94 -8.77 -7.25
CA ASP A 137 17.84 -9.84 -6.80
C ASP A 137 18.15 -9.78 -5.29
#